data_AF-A0A967BFE5-F1
#
_entry.id   AF-A0A967BFE5-F1
#
_cell.length_a   1.000
_cell.length_b   1.000
_cell.length_c   1.000
_cell.angle_alpha   90.00
_cell.angle_beta   90.00
_cell.angle_gamma   90.00
#
_symmetry.space_group_name_H-M   'P 1'
#
loop_
_entity.id
_entity.type
_entity.pdbx_description
1 polymer ?
#
loop_
_entity_poly.entity_id
_entity_poly.type
_entity_poly.pdbx_seq_one_letter_code
_entity_poly.pdbx_strand_id
1 'polypeptide(L)' 'MHVSGYLVENGISLEHVLIDTNSRLAQHYSTVGLPVTLFIGADGLLMHTHVGEISR' A
#
# COMPACT_ATOMS: atom_id res chain seq x y z
N MET A 1 1.09 -16.40 9.84
CA MET A 1 -0.10 -15.65 9.38
C MET A 1 0.13 -15.28 7.93
N HIS A 2 -0.77 -15.68 7.02
CA HIS A 2 -0.61 -15.50 5.57
C HIS A 2 -1.47 -14.30 5.13
N VAL A 3 -0.97 -13.44 4.24
CA VAL A 3 -1.68 -12.23 3.79
C VAL A 3 -3.09 -12.56 3.29
N SER A 4 -3.27 -13.66 2.56
CA SER A 4 -4.59 -14.11 2.10
C SER A 4 -5.57 -14.43 3.24
N GLY A 5 -5.09 -15.05 4.33
CA GLY A 5 -5.91 -15.34 5.51
C GLY A 5 -6.41 -14.06 6.17
N TYR A 6 -5.52 -13.08 6.38
CA TYR A 6 -5.88 -11.78 6.94
C TYR A 6 -6.93 -11.06 6.07
N LEU A 7 -6.78 -11.07 4.75
CA LEU A 7 -7.73 -10.45 3.83
C LEU A 7 -9.13 -11.10 3.93
N VAL A 8 -9.19 -12.44 3.97
CA VAL A 8 -10.45 -13.19 4.09
C VAL A 8 -11.12 -12.93 5.44
N GLU A 9 -10.37 -13.04 6.54
CA GLU A 9 -10.89 -12.86 7.91
C GLU A 9 -11.48 -11.46 8.12
N ASN A 10 -10.93 -10.44 7.44
CA ASN A 10 -11.40 -9.05 7.54
C ASN A 10 -12.37 -8.65 6.42
N GLY A 11 -12.78 -9.58 5.54
CA GLY A 11 -13.69 -9.30 4.42
C GLY A 11 -13.13 -8.30 3.41
N ILE A 12 -11.81 -8.19 3.27
CA ILE A 12 -11.14 -7.25 2.38
C ILE A 12 -11.02 -7.88 1.00
N SER A 13 -11.68 -7.28 0.01
CA SER A 13 -11.62 -7.68 -1.40
C SER A 13 -10.94 -6.59 -2.24
N LEU A 14 -9.68 -6.81 -2.59
CA LEU A 14 -8.89 -5.93 -3.46
C LEU A 14 -8.69 -6.59 -4.82
N GLU A 15 -8.81 -5.83 -5.90
CA GLU A 15 -8.51 -6.31 -7.26
C GLU A 15 -7.02 -6.67 -7.42
N HIS A 16 -6.15 -5.91 -6.77
CA HIS A 16 -4.71 -6.08 -6.84
C HIS A 16 -4.08 -6.14 -5.45
N VAL A 17 -3.26 -7.15 -5.22
CA VAL A 17 -2.45 -7.32 -4.00
C VAL A 17 -1.03 -7.68 -4.41
N LEU A 18 -0.06 -6.87 -3.98
CA LEU A 18 1.36 -7.14 -4.18
C LEU A 18 1.99 -7.59 -2.85
N ILE A 19 2.64 -8.75 -2.85
CA ILE A 19 3.46 -9.22 -1.72
C ILE A 19 4.89 -8.70 -1.90
N ASP A 20 5.19 -7.53 -1.34
CA ASP A 20 6.49 -6.89 -1.49
C ASP A 20 7.51 -7.38 -0.44
N THR A 21 7.93 -8.65 -0.54
CA THR A 21 8.84 -9.30 0.43
C THR A 21 10.18 -8.58 0.59
N ASN A 22 10.63 -7.85 -0.43
CA ASN A 22 11.93 -7.17 -0.45
C ASN A 22 11.81 -5.65 -0.29
N SER A 23 10.62 -5.14 0.03
CA SER A 23 10.34 -3.71 0.19
C SER A 23 10.77 -2.86 -1.03
N ARG A 24 10.70 -3.41 -2.25
CA ARG A 24 11.11 -2.72 -3.48
C ARG A 24 10.20 -1.56 -3.81
N LEU A 25 8.90 -1.68 -3.52
CA LEU A 25 7.92 -0.61 -3.74
C LEU A 25 8.20 0.56 -2.79
N ALA A 26 8.44 0.27 -1.52
CA ALA A 26 8.79 1.27 -0.51
C ALA A 26 10.11 1.99 -0.86
N GLN A 27 11.12 1.25 -1.33
CA GLN A 27 12.38 1.83 -1.80
C GLN A 27 12.19 2.72 -3.03
N HIS A 28 11.42 2.26 -4.01
CA HIS A 28 11.17 3.01 -5.25
C HIS A 28 10.55 4.39 -4.96
N TYR A 29 9.59 4.44 -4.03
CA TYR A 29 8.93 5.68 -3.62
C TYR A 29 9.59 6.37 -2.41
N SER A 30 10.75 5.88 -1.95
CA SER A 30 11.51 6.43 -0.82
C SER A 30 10.67 6.63 0.45
N THR A 31 9.72 5.73 0.71
CA THR A 31 8.79 5.85 1.83
C THR A 31 9.40 5.27 3.11
N VAL A 32 9.34 6.03 4.20
CA VAL A 32 9.83 5.60 5.52
C VAL A 32 8.67 5.68 6.53
N GLY A 33 8.34 4.55 7.16
CA GLY A 33 7.22 4.43 8.09
C GLY A 33 6.03 3.66 7.51
N LEU A 34 5.10 3.27 8.36
CA LEU A 34 3.85 2.58 8.00
C LEU A 34 2.69 3.12 8.86
N PRO A 35 1.44 3.08 8.36
CA PRO A 35 1.07 2.76 6.97
C PRO A 35 1.46 3.90 6.01
N VAL A 36 1.47 3.60 4.70
CA VAL A 36 1.72 4.59 3.64
C VAL A 36 0.60 4.50 2.60
N THR A 37 0.05 5.65 2.22
CA THR A 37 -0.90 5.78 1.11
C THR A 37 -0.28 6.61 0.00
N LEU A 38 -0.19 6.04 -1.20
CA LEU A 38 0.29 6.73 -2.41
C LEU A 38 -0.91 7.15 -3.25
N PHE A 39 -0.94 8.42 -3.68
CA PHE A 39 -1.95 8.94 -4.59
C PHE A 39 -1.34 9.07 -5.99
N ILE A 40 -1.81 8.23 -6.91
CA ILE A 40 -1.32 8.17 -8.29
C ILE A 40 -2.37 8.82 -9.21
N GLY A 41 -1.92 9.71 -10.09
CA GLY A 41 -2.77 10.37 -11.09
C GLY A 41 -3.20 9.40 -12.20
N ALA A 42 -4.20 9.80 -13.00
CA ALA A 42 -4.65 9.01 -14.16
C ALA A 42 -3.57 8.87 -15.25
N ASP A 43 -2.55 9.73 -15.22
CA ASP A 43 -1.35 9.68 -16.04
C ASP A 43 -0.28 8.68 -15.51
N GLY A 44 -0.54 8.05 -14.36
CA GLY A 44 0.37 7.11 -13.71
C GLY A 44 1.46 7.77 -12.88
N LEU A 45 1.45 9.10 -12.72
CA LEU A 45 2.46 9.82 -11.94
C LEU A 45 2.08 9.90 -10.46
N LEU A 46 3.07 9.83 -9.57
CA LEU A 46 2.87 10.03 -8.13
C LEU A 46 2.54 11.51 -7.84
N MET A 47 1.36 11.77 -7.32
CA MET A 47 0.89 13.11 -6.97
C MET A 47 1.15 13.45 -5.51
N HIS A 48 0.96 12.48 -4.61
CA HIS A 48 1.11 12.69 -3.18
C HIS A 48 1.43 11.39 -2.45
N THR A 49 2.18 11.52 -1.35
CA THR A 49 2.47 10.43 -0.40
C THR A 49 2.03 10.86 0.98
N HIS A 50 1.20 10.05 1.63
CA HIS A 50 0.84 10.23 3.03
C HIS A 50 1.46 9.10 3.87
N VAL A 51 2.18 9.49 4.92
CA VAL A 51 2.76 8.55 5.89
C VAL A 51 2.00 8.67 7.21
N GLY A 52 1.63 7.52 7.77
CA GLY A 52 0.74 7.41 8.92
C GLY A 52 -0.68 7.05 8.50
N GLU A 53 -1.54 6.79 9.48
CA GLU A 53 -2.94 6.50 9.21
C GLU A 53 -3.63 7.72 8.57
N ILE A 54 -4.51 7.46 7.60
CA ILE A 54 -5.47 8.45 7.13
C ILE A 54 -6.73 8.24 7.98
N SER A 55 -7.01 9.15 8.90
CA SER A 55 -8.33 9.27 9.51
C SER A 55 -9.25 10.07 8.59
N ARG A 56 -10.51 9.66 8.51
CA ARG A 56 -11.59 10.51 7.99
C ARG A 56 -11.93 11.59 9.00
#